data_AF-A0A3R6F605-F1
#
_entry.id   AF-A0A3R6F605-F1
#
_cell.length_a   1.000
_cell.length_b   1.000
_cell.length_c   1.000
_cell.angle_alpha   90.00
_cell.angle_beta   90.00
_cell.angle_gamma   90.00
#
_symmetry.space_group_name_H-M   'P 1'
#
loop_
_entity.id
_entity.type
_entity.pdbx_description
1 polymer ?
#
loop_
_entity_poly.entity_id
_entity_poly.type
_entity_poly.pdbx_seq_one_letter_code
_entity_poly.pdbx_strand_id
1 'polypeptide(L)' 'MTNTETIQSLIDSGEGYNVEFKVRIPSKVWELTEEICAFANADGGYLLIGVDDYGQIIGTDLENDKRSAIQGS' A
#
# COMPACT_ATOMS: atom_id res chain seq x y z
N MET A 1 -12.09 -0.33 -11.42
CA MET A 1 -12.44 0.36 -10.17
C MET A 1 -12.36 -0.68 -9.07
N THR A 2 -11.39 -0.55 -8.18
CA THR A 2 -11.32 -1.37 -6.97
C THR A 2 -12.43 -0.88 -6.03
N ASN A 3 -13.45 -1.70 -5.82
CA ASN A 3 -14.55 -1.37 -4.91
C ASN A 3 -14.00 -1.25 -3.48
N THR A 4 -14.56 -0.34 -2.70
CA THR A 4 -14.25 -0.17 -1.28
C THR A 4 -14.39 -1.49 -0.49
N GLU A 5 -15.30 -2.36 -0.94
CA GLU A 5 -15.52 -3.71 -0.41
C GLU A 5 -14.29 -4.62 -0.57
N THR A 6 -13.56 -4.50 -1.68
CA THR A 6 -12.32 -5.26 -1.90
C THR A 6 -11.24 -4.80 -0.93
N ILE A 7 -11.10 -3.48 -0.73
CA ILE A 7 -10.14 -2.93 0.22
C ILE A 7 -10.47 -3.39 1.64
N GLN A 8 -11.75 -3.35 2.02
CA GLN A 8 -12.17 -3.81 3.35
C GLN A 8 -11.90 -5.30 3.55
N SER A 9 -12.12 -6.13 2.53
CA SER A 9 -11.83 -7.57 2.58
C SER A 9 -10.32 -7.87 2.68
N LEU A 10 -9.48 -7.03 2.07
CA LEU A 10 -8.01 -7.14 2.19
C LEU A 10 -7.55 -6.76 3.59
N ILE A 11 -8.13 -5.69 4.17
CA ILE A 11 -7.87 -5.29 5.55
C ILE A 11 -8.31 -6.39 6.54
N ASP A 12 -9.49 -6.98 6.31
CA ASP A 12 -10.03 -8.07 7.16
C ASP A 12 -9.20 -9.36 7.06
N SER A 13 -8.60 -9.62 5.89
CA SER A 13 -7.65 -10.72 5.71
C SER A 13 -6.32 -10.52 6.45
N GLY A 14 -6.01 -9.27 6.84
CA GLY A 14 -4.77 -8.90 7.52
C GLY A 14 -3.55 -8.84 6.58
N GLU A 15 -2.41 -8.49 7.16
CA GLU A 15 -1.12 -8.55 6.45
C GLU A 15 -0.72 -9.99 6.15
N GLY A 16 -0.13 -10.20 4.98
CA GLY A 16 0.30 -11.51 4.54
C GLY A 16 1.08 -11.46 3.24
N TYR A 17 1.26 -12.61 2.62
CA TYR A 17 2.14 -12.77 1.46
C TYR A 17 1.78 -11.88 0.26
N ASN A 18 0.51 -11.53 0.11
CA ASN A 18 0.01 -10.71 -1.00
C ASN A 18 -0.56 -9.35 -0.54
N VAL A 19 -0.46 -9.02 0.75
CA VAL A 19 -1.05 -7.80 1.32
C VAL A 19 -0.12 -7.22 2.38
N GLU A 20 0.31 -5.99 2.19
CA GLU A 20 1.20 -5.27 3.12
C GLU A 20 0.55 -3.94 3.52
N PHE A 21 0.59 -3.60 4.82
CA PHE A 21 0.06 -2.36 5.35
C PHE A 21 1.20 -1.38 5.67
N LYS A 22 0.99 -0.12 5.33
CA LYS A 22 1.88 0.97 5.72
C LYS A 22 1.08 2.17 6.15
N VAL A 23 1.32 2.67 7.35
CA VAL A 23 0.68 3.92 7.84
C VAL A 23 1.02 5.11 6.95
N ARG A 24 2.23 5.13 6.37
CA ARG A 24 2.72 6.22 5.50
C ARG A 24 3.66 5.67 4.44
N ILE A 25 3.71 6.35 3.29
CA ILE A 25 4.75 6.07 2.29
C ILE A 25 6.10 6.45 2.92
N PRO A 26 7.10 5.54 2.94
CA PRO A 26 8.45 5.87 3.38
C PRO A 26 9.01 7.07 2.60
N SER A 27 9.96 7.80 3.18
CA SER A 27 10.58 8.94 2.51
C SER A 27 11.42 8.51 1.30
N LYS A 28 11.85 7.24 1.26
CA LYS A 28 12.63 6.70 0.17
C LYS A 28 11.76 5.72 -0.64
N VAL A 29 11.63 5.99 -1.92
CA VAL A 29 10.80 5.18 -2.84
C VAL A 29 11.37 3.78 -3.05
N TRP A 30 12.69 3.59 -2.91
CA TRP A 30 13.30 2.26 -3.06
C TRP A 30 12.81 1.25 -2.01
N GLU A 31 12.47 1.70 -0.80
CA GLU A 31 11.88 0.85 0.24
C GLU A 31 10.52 0.30 -0.20
N LEU A 32 9.78 1.07 -1.01
CA LEU A 32 8.55 0.61 -1.65
C LEU A 32 8.84 -0.37 -2.80
N THR A 33 9.97 -0.19 -3.48
CA THR A 33 10.28 -0.89 -4.72
C THR A 33 10.64 -2.35 -4.45
N GLU A 34 11.25 -2.65 -3.30
CA GLU A 34 11.52 -4.03 -2.86
C GLU A 34 10.21 -4.81 -2.67
N GLU A 35 9.23 -4.23 -1.97
CA GLU A 35 7.91 -4.85 -1.77
C GLU A 35 7.18 -5.04 -3.10
N ILE A 36 7.20 -4.03 -3.98
CA ILE A 36 6.60 -4.13 -5.31
C ILE A 36 7.29 -5.22 -6.14
N CYS A 37 8.61 -5.36 -6.05
CA CYS A 37 9.34 -6.44 -6.73
C CYS A 37 8.99 -7.81 -6.15
N ALA A 38 8.84 -7.92 -4.84
CA ALA A 38 8.41 -9.15 -4.18
C ALA A 38 7.02 -9.57 -4.68
N PHE A 39 6.06 -8.63 -4.74
CA PHE A 39 4.74 -8.90 -5.31
C PHE A 39 4.79 -9.24 -6.79
N ALA A 40 5.58 -8.54 -7.59
CA ALA A 40 5.72 -8.81 -9.02
C ALA A 40 6.35 -10.18 -9.33
N ASN A 41 7.24 -10.67 -8.45
CA ASN A 41 7.86 -12.00 -8.57
C ASN A 41 7.02 -13.13 -7.98
N ALA A 42 6.02 -12.79 -7.16
CA ALA A 42 5.05 -13.71 -6.59
C ALA A 42 3.85 -13.87 -7.55
N ASP A 43 2.64 -13.57 -7.10
CA ASP A 43 1.39 -13.61 -7.89
C ASP A 43 0.74 -12.23 -8.00
N GLY A 44 1.51 -11.16 -7.73
CA GLY A 44 0.99 -9.83 -7.48
C GLY A 44 0.65 -9.62 -6.00
N GLY A 45 0.12 -8.44 -5.68
CA GLY A 45 -0.22 -8.08 -4.30
C GLY A 45 -0.80 -6.68 -4.17
N TYR A 46 -1.20 -6.35 -2.94
CA TYR A 46 -1.79 -5.08 -2.57
C TYR A 46 -0.95 -4.42 -1.49
N LEU A 47 -0.55 -3.18 -1.75
CA LEU A 47 0.08 -2.33 -0.76
C LEU A 47 -0.90 -1.26 -0.31
N LEU A 48 -1.36 -1.35 0.93
CA LEU A 48 -2.36 -0.45 1.50
C LEU A 48 -1.68 0.64 2.32
N ILE A 49 -1.75 1.87 1.82
CA ILE A 49 -1.17 3.04 2.49
C ILE A 49 -2.22 3.75 3.33
N GLY A 50 -1.88 4.12 4.56
CA GLY A 50 -2.77 4.73 5.54
C GLY A 50 -3.48 3.72 6.43
N VAL A 51 -2.96 2.49 6.52
CA VAL A 51 -3.45 1.43 7.41
C VAL A 51 -2.34 1.04 8.39
N ASP A 52 -2.65 0.84 9.68
CA ASP A 52 -1.69 0.31 10.66
C ASP A 52 -1.63 -1.21 10.67
N ASP A 53 -0.65 -1.76 11.38
CA ASP A 53 -0.47 -3.21 11.59
C ASP A 53 -1.67 -3.89 12.26
N TYR A 54 -2.63 -3.14 12.81
CA TYR A 54 -3.88 -3.64 13.38
C TYR A 54 -5.06 -3.60 12.39
N GLY A 55 -4.81 -3.21 11.14
CA GLY A 55 -5.84 -3.05 10.12
C GLY A 55 -6.72 -1.81 10.31
N GLN A 56 -6.34 -0.86 11.18
CA GLN A 56 -7.07 0.39 11.31
C GLN A 56 -6.69 1.35 10.19
N ILE A 57 -7.68 1.93 9.54
CA ILE A 57 -7.47 2.98 8.54
C ILE A 57 -7.19 4.28 9.29
N ILE A 58 -5.91 4.61 9.41
CA ILE A 58 -5.41 5.85 10.01
C ILE A 58 -5.60 7.03 9.05
N GLY A 59 -5.69 6.73 7.74
CA GLY A 59 -5.60 7.71 6.68
C GLY A 59 -4.15 8.17 6.47
N THR A 60 -3.87 8.69 5.29
CA THR A 60 -2.57 9.32 5.03
C THR A 60 -2.83 10.66 4.35
N ASP A 61 -2.20 11.71 4.86
CA ASP A 61 -2.17 13.01 4.18
C ASP A 61 -1.22 12.88 2.99
N LEU A 62 -1.75 12.34 1.89
CA LEU A 62 -1.14 12.41 0.56
C LEU A 62 -1.32 13.84 0.02
N GLU A 63 -0.95 14.84 0.80
CA GLU A 63 -1.03 16.24 0.42
C GLU A 63 0.10 16.54 -0.59
N ASN A 64 -0.23 16.36 -1.87
CA ASN A 64 0.41 16.84 -3.10
C ASN A 64 1.89 16.54 -3.41
N ASP A 65 2.81 16.44 -2.46
CA ASP A 65 4.25 16.39 -2.77
C ASP A 65 4.69 15.03 -3.36
N LYS A 66 4.05 13.94 -2.91
CA LYS A 66 4.37 12.56 -3.37
C LYS A 66 3.64 12.11 -4.64
N ARG A 67 2.61 12.84 -5.11
CA ARG A 67 1.94 12.51 -6.38
C ARG A 67 2.90 12.60 -7.57
N SER A 68 3.81 13.56 -7.54
CA SER A 68 4.83 13.74 -8.59
C SER A 68 5.80 12.54 -8.68
N ALA A 69 6.13 11.92 -7.54
CA ALA A 69 7.06 10.78 -7.49
C ALA A 69 6.45 9.46 -7.98
N ILE A 70 5.12 9.32 -7.97
CA ILE A 70 4.41 8.08 -8.32
C ILE A 70 3.70 8.21 -9.68
N GLN A 71 3.26 9.41 -10.08
CA GLN A 71 2.62 9.71 -11.38
C GLN A 71 3.56 10.35 -12.41
N GLY A 72 4.88 10.32 -12.19
CA GLY A 72 5.86 10.96 -13.07
C GLY A 72 6.13 10.20 -14.37
N SER A 73 5.27 10.39 -15.39
CA SER A 73 5.61 10.52 -16.83
C SER A 73 4.44 11.13 -17.59
#